data_AF-A0A1W9LX42-F1
#
_entry.id   AF-A0A1W9LX42-F1
#
_cell.length_a   1.000
_cell.length_b   1.000
_cell.length_c   1.000
_cell.angle_alpha   90.00
_cell.angle_beta   90.00
_cell.angle_gamma   90.00
#
_symmetry.space_group_name_H-M   'P 1'
#
loop_
_entity.id
_entity.type
_entity.pdbx_description
1 polymer ?
#
loop_
_entity_poly.entity_id
_entity_poly.type
_entity_poly.pdbx_seq_one_letter_code
_entity_poly.pdbx_strand_id
1 'polypeptide(L)' 'MSACAIATVVKMMESVPESVQNRIAEHLYNYLRDLQDETEWDLLVSQTQPKLIEAARRAKEEIRGGQAKPMDYRQL' A
#
# COMPACT_ATOMS: atom_id res chain seq x y z
N MET A 1 20.23 0.10 -13.85
CA MET A 1 19.29 0.22 -14.99
C MET A 1 18.10 1.14 -14.66
N SER A 2 18.32 2.41 -14.27
CA SER A 2 17.19 3.34 -13.98
C SER A 2 17.15 4.58 -14.88
N ALA A 3 18.31 5.11 -15.31
CA ALA A 3 18.35 6.32 -16.12
C ALA A 3 17.72 6.17 -17.52
N CYS A 4 17.84 5.01 -18.16
CA CYS A 4 17.31 4.76 -19.51
C CYS A 4 15.77 4.78 -19.53
N ALA A 5 15.12 4.14 -18.55
CA ALA A 5 13.66 4.11 -18.46
C ALA A 5 13.06 5.50 -18.21
N ILE A 6 13.67 6.28 -17.30
CA ILE A 6 13.24 7.65 -17.00
C ILE A 6 13.39 8.54 -18.25
N ALA A 7 14.53 8.46 -18.94
CA ALA A 7 14.76 9.22 -20.16
C ALA A 7 13.73 8.91 -21.26
N THR A 8 13.33 7.63 -21.40
CA THR A 8 12.26 7.23 -22.33
C THR A 8 10.92 7.85 -21.97
N VAL A 9 10.53 7.83 -20.69
CA VAL A 9 9.28 8.47 -20.25
C VAL A 9 9.30 9.97 -20.54
N VAL A 10 10.41 10.66 -20.25
CA VAL A 10 10.58 12.08 -20.58
C VAL A 10 10.42 12.33 -22.08
N LYS A 11 11.07 11.53 -22.93
CA LYS A 11 10.94 11.62 -24.39
C LYS A 11 9.52 11.38 -24.88
N MET A 12 8.78 10.47 -24.25
CA MET A 12 7.38 10.24 -24.55
C MET A 12 6.52 11.46 -24.19
N MET A 13 6.77 12.09 -23.04
CA MET A 13 6.06 13.30 -22.63
C MET A 13 6.36 14.50 -23.55
N GLU A 14 7.60 14.66 -24.01
CA GLU A 14 7.98 15.72 -24.96
C GLU A 14 7.24 15.61 -26.31
N SER A 15 6.75 14.42 -26.68
CA SER A 15 6.07 14.18 -27.96
C SER A 15 4.57 14.55 -27.97
N VAL A 16 4.00 14.97 -26.84
CA VAL A 16 2.59 15.35 -26.72
C VAL A 16 2.43 16.82 -26.31
N PRO A 17 1.27 17.46 -26.57
CA PRO A 17 1.02 18.84 -26.16
C PRO A 17 1.10 19.04 -24.65
N GLU A 18 1.48 20.25 -24.21
CA GLU A 18 1.64 20.59 -22.79
C GLU A 18 0.41 20.27 -21.92
N SER A 19 -0.79 20.50 -22.44
CA SER A 19 -2.04 20.13 -21.73
C SER A 19 -2.15 18.63 -21.46
N VAL A 20 -1.63 17.80 -22.36
CA VAL A 20 -1.57 16.35 -22.19
C VAL A 20 -0.44 15.97 -21.24
N GLN A 21 0.71 16.65 -21.31
CA GLN A 21 1.83 16.45 -20.38
C GLN A 21 1.41 16.66 -18.93
N ASN A 22 0.70 17.76 -18.65
CA ASN A 22 0.21 18.09 -17.30
C ASN A 22 -0.75 17.02 -16.76
N ARG A 23 -1.66 16.53 -17.61
CA ARG A 23 -2.58 15.46 -17.24
C ARG A 23 -1.85 14.14 -16.96
N ILE A 24 -0.84 13.80 -17.76
CA ILE A 24 -0.01 12.62 -17.51
C ILE A 24 0.76 12.76 -16.19
N ALA A 25 1.33 13.94 -15.93
CA ALA A 25 2.07 14.21 -14.69
C ALA A 25 1.20 14.04 -13.44
N GLU A 26 -0.05 14.53 -13.48
CA GLU A 26 -1.02 14.33 -12.40
C GLU A 26 -1.31 12.85 -12.14
N HIS A 27 -1.56 12.06 -13.19
CA HIS A 27 -1.81 10.63 -13.05
C HIS A 27 -0.58 9.87 -12.54
N LEU A 28 0.61 10.20 -13.02
CA LEU A 28 1.86 9.61 -12.55
C LEU A 28 2.12 9.94 -11.08
N TYR A 29 1.81 11.16 -10.63
CA TYR A 29 1.95 11.54 -9.22
C TYR A 29 1.10 10.63 -8.32
N ASN A 30 -0.18 10.44 -8.66
CA ASN A 30 -1.06 9.57 -7.89
C ASN A 30 -0.58 8.11 -7.92
N TYR A 31 -0.23 7.60 -9.10
CA TYR A 31 0.29 6.24 -9.25
C TYR A 31 1.56 5.99 -8.41
N LEU A 32 2.49 6.96 -8.39
CA LEU A 32 3.69 6.85 -7.57
C LEU A 32 3.39 6.86 -6.07
N ARG A 33 2.37 7.61 -5.64
CA ARG A 33 1.94 7.60 -4.24
C ARG A 33 1.33 6.27 -3.85
N ASP A 34 0.47 5.70 -4.70
CA ASP A 34 -0.13 4.39 -4.45
C ASP A 34 0.96 3.31 -4.34
N LEU A 35 1.94 3.31 -5.24
CA LEU A 35 3.07 2.38 -5.18
C LEU A 35 3.92 2.55 -3.91
N GLN A 36 4.11 3.78 -3.43
CA GLN A 36 4.84 4.03 -2.18
C GLN A 36 4.08 3.46 -0.98
N ASP A 37 2.77 3.70 -0.91
CA ASP A 37 1.91 3.18 0.15
C ASP A 37 1.87 1.64 0.15
N GLU A 38 1.70 1.02 -1.03
CA GLU A 38 1.76 -0.44 -1.19
C GLU A 38 3.12 -1.00 -0.72
N THR A 39 4.22 -0.35 -1.08
CA THR A 39 5.57 -0.78 -0.67
C THR A 39 5.77 -0.67 0.84
N GLU A 40 5.29 0.41 1.46
CA GLU A 40 5.34 0.59 2.90
C GLU A 40 4.49 -0.47 3.60
N TRP A 41 3.29 -0.72 3.09
CA TRP A 41 2.39 -1.74 3.61
C TRP A 41 2.99 -3.14 3.54
N ASP A 42 3.56 -3.53 2.40
CA ASP A 42 4.21 -4.82 2.21
C ASP A 42 5.38 -4.99 3.19
N LEU A 43 6.19 -3.95 3.39
CA LEU A 43 7.27 -3.97 4.36
C LEU A 43 6.75 -4.19 5.78
N LEU A 44 5.75 -3.41 6.22
CA LEU A 44 5.17 -3.52 7.55
C LEU A 44 4.54 -4.91 7.79
N VAL A 45 3.81 -5.42 6.81
CA VAL A 45 3.20 -6.76 6.89
C VAL A 45 4.28 -7.82 6.94
N SER A 46 5.32 -7.75 6.10
CA SER A 46 6.41 -8.75 6.11
C SER A 46 7.08 -8.86 7.49
N GLN A 47 7.20 -7.75 8.22
CA GLN A 47 7.80 -7.71 9.55
C GLN A 47 6.86 -8.16 10.66
N THR A 48 5.55 -7.97 10.49
CA THR A 48 4.54 -8.19 11.56
C THR A 48 3.70 -9.45 11.38
N GLN A 49 3.71 -10.06 10.18
CA GLN A 49 2.87 -11.22 9.83
C GLN A 49 2.96 -12.39 10.83
N PRO A 50 4.14 -12.81 11.33
CA PRO A 50 4.20 -13.89 12.33
C PRO A 50 3.46 -13.54 13.62
N LYS A 51 3.57 -12.29 14.09
CA LYS A 51 2.87 -11.81 15.29
C LYS A 51 1.37 -11.74 15.07
N LEU A 52 0.93 -11.31 13.88
CA LEU A 52 -0.49 -11.28 13.51
C LEU A 52 -1.09 -12.69 13.47
N ILE A 53 -0.37 -13.66 12.89
CA ILE A 53 -0.80 -15.07 12.86
C ILE A 53 -0.96 -15.61 14.30
N GLU A 54 0.01 -15.36 15.16
CA GLU A 54 -0.04 -15.81 16.55
C GLU A 54 -1.18 -15.15 17.34
N ALA A 55 -1.37 -13.84 17.16
CA ALA A 55 -2.49 -13.11 17.77
C ALA A 55 -3.85 -13.66 17.28
N ALA A 56 -3.99 -13.95 15.99
CA ALA A 56 -5.20 -14.53 15.43
C ALA A 56 -5.45 -15.97 15.95
N ARG A 57 -4.40 -16.77 16.12
CA ARG A 57 -4.50 -18.11 16.72
C ARG A 57 -4.99 -18.02 18.17
N ARG A 58 -4.38 -17.15 18.96
CA ARG A 58 -4.78 -16.90 20.35
C ARG A 58 -6.23 -16.45 20.45
N ALA A 59 -6.65 -15.48 19.65
CA ALA A 59 -8.03 -15.01 19.63
C ALA A 59 -9.03 -16.16 19.35
N LYS A 60 -8.71 -17.07 18.42
CA LYS A 60 -9.55 -18.26 18.15
C LYS A 60 -9.65 -19.20 19.35
N GLU A 61 -8.56 -19.38 20.09
CA GLU A 61 -8.53 -20.20 21.30
C GLU A 61 -9.35 -19.58 22.43
N GLU A 62 -9.20 -18.27 22.65
CA GLU A 62 -9.97 -17.51 23.64
C GLU A 62 -11.48 -17.52 23.32
N ILE A 63 -11.86 -17.41 22.05
CA ILE A 63 -13.26 -17.56 21.60
C ILE A 63 -13.79 -18.95 21.96
N ARG A 64 -13.03 -20.01 21.63
CA ARG A 64 -13.43 -21.39 21.95
C ARG A 64 -13.52 -21.63 23.46
N GLY A 65 -12.64 -21.00 24.24
CA GLY A 65 -12.63 -21.04 25.70
C GLY A 65 -13.72 -20.17 26.36
N GLY A 66 -14.56 -19.47 25.59
CA GLY A 66 -15.60 -18.58 26.12
C GLY A 66 -15.05 -17.31 26.79
N GLN A 67 -13.79 -16.96 26.53
CA GLN A 67 -13.12 -15.79 27.10
C GLN A 67 -13.31 -14.53 26.25
N ALA A 68 -13.74 -14.69 24.99
CA ALA A 68 -13.96 -13.58 24.08
C ALA A 68 -15.26 -12.80 24.39
N LYS A 69 -15.21 -11.50 24.12
CA LYS A 69 -16.37 -10.60 24.22
C LYS A 69 -16.61 -9.94 22.86
N PRO A 70 -17.87 -9.60 22.51
CA PRO A 70 -18.14 -8.79 21.33
C PRO A 70 -17.38 -7.46 21.37
N MET A 71 -16.86 -7.04 20.23
CA MET A 71 -16.17 -5.75 20.09
C MET A 71 -17.14 -4.60 20.32
N ASP A 72 -16.85 -3.71 21.27
CA ASP A 72 -17.63 -2.49 21.51
C ASP A 72 -17.04 -1.34 20.70
N TYR A 73 -17.68 -1.02 19.57
CA TYR A 73 -17.22 0.03 18.67
C TYR A 73 -17.25 1.44 19.26
N ARG A 74 -17.87 1.64 20.42
CA ARG A 74 -17.89 2.93 21.12
C ARG A 74 -16.65 3.17 21.99
N GLN A 75 -15.77 2.17 22.11
CA GLN A 75 -14.55 2.21 22.92
C GLN A 75 -13.27 2.09 22.06
N LEU A 76 -13.40 2.22 20.75
CA LEU A 76 -12.30 2.29 19.77
C LEU A 76 -11.83 3.74 19.60
#